data_AF-A0A523RPT8-F1
#
_entry.id   AF-A0A523RPT8-F1
#
_cell.length_a   1.000
_cell.length_b   1.000
_cell.length_c   1.000
_cell.angle_alpha   90.00
_cell.angle_beta   90.00
_cell.angle_gamma   90.00
#
_symmetry.space_group_name_H-M   'P 1'
#
loop_
_entity.id
_entity.type
_entity.pdbx_description
1 polymer ?
#
loop_
_entity_poly.entity_id
_entity_poly.type
_entity_poly.pdbx_seq_one_letter_code
_entity_poly.pdbx_strand_id
1 'polypeptide(L)'
;MAAKLTKRKQYTIKDLLNDLKKIEATPSVLYNVGSELVYRELDWCQKTLGEDHNITSNLQDLQEFMMSGYEEQLVTGELWRVKDTPKAAINAFMRNQSEEFLKYPVGILSEQIHGILQKAAESRKHEKKQYRKMVKNVRKEIKDDKDNSNLWNKLRLVLWFTGKYNESSEAFKTAKQLGWTVESSTLVAI
;
A
#
# COMPACT_ATOMS: atom_id res chain seq x y z
N MET A 1 14.93 -13.56 2.29
CA MET A 1 15.83 -12.54 2.88
C MET A 1 15.01 -11.31 3.18
N ALA A 2 15.21 -10.67 4.34
CA ALA A 2 14.58 -9.38 4.62
C ALA A 2 15.09 -8.33 3.62
N ALA A 3 14.22 -7.43 3.15
CA ALA A 3 14.65 -6.33 2.31
C ALA A 3 15.71 -5.52 3.07
N LYS A 4 16.92 -5.41 2.50
CA LYS A 4 18.01 -4.65 3.13
C LYS A 4 17.70 -3.16 2.97
N LEU A 5 17.15 -2.56 4.03
CA LEU A 5 16.92 -1.12 4.11
C LEU A 5 18.27 -0.41 4.25
N THR A 6 18.46 0.65 3.47
CA THR A 6 19.73 1.39 3.44
C THR A 6 19.68 2.47 4.50
N LYS A 7 20.64 2.48 5.44
CA LYS A 7 20.82 3.64 6.31
C LYS A 7 21.37 4.79 5.48
N ARG A 8 20.76 5.97 5.62
CA ARG A 8 21.14 7.19 4.91
C ARG A 8 21.39 8.30 5.93
N LYS A 9 22.20 9.29 5.56
CA LYS A 9 22.42 10.50 6.36
C LYS A 9 21.23 11.46 6.30
N GLN A 10 20.52 11.46 5.16
CA GLN A 10 19.31 12.22 4.92
C GLN A 10 18.41 11.42 3.99
N TYR A 11 17.11 11.49 4.17
CA TYR A 11 16.14 10.90 3.26
C TYR A 11 15.51 11.97 2.40
N THR A 12 15.37 11.67 1.12
CA THR A 12 14.41 12.36 0.25
C THR A 12 13.08 11.61 0.23
N ILE A 13 12.02 12.25 -0.27
CA ILE A 13 10.74 11.56 -0.54
C ILE A 13 10.96 10.36 -1.47
N LYS A 14 11.79 10.50 -2.50
CA LYS A 14 12.15 9.41 -3.41
C LYS A 14 12.84 8.25 -2.69
N ASP A 15 13.73 8.52 -1.74
CA ASP A 15 14.37 7.48 -0.94
C ASP A 15 13.37 6.70 -0.08
N LEU A 16 12.47 7.43 0.59
CA LEU A 16 11.40 6.86 1.40
C LEU A 16 10.52 5.92 0.56
N LEU A 17 9.98 6.41 -0.56
CA LEU A 17 9.12 5.63 -1.45
C LEU A 17 9.85 4.42 -2.05
N ASN A 18 11.14 4.55 -2.38
CA ASN A 18 11.94 3.43 -2.87
C ASN A 18 12.16 2.34 -1.81
N ASP A 19 12.30 2.71 -0.55
CA ASP A 19 12.42 1.74 0.54
C ASP A 19 11.07 1.07 0.85
N LEU A 20 9.97 1.81 0.78
CA LEU A 20 8.60 1.26 0.85
C LEU A 20 8.32 0.24 -0.27
N LYS A 21 8.81 0.52 -1.48
CA LYS A 21 8.77 -0.44 -2.60
C LYS A 21 9.54 -1.72 -2.31
N LYS A 22 10.72 -1.63 -1.68
CA LYS A 22 11.56 -2.79 -1.35
C LYS A 22 10.89 -3.71 -0.33
N ILE A 23 10.12 -3.16 0.60
CA ILE A 23 9.40 -3.94 1.61
C ILE A 23 8.05 -4.46 1.10
N GLU A 24 7.65 -4.15 -0.14
CA GLU A 24 6.31 -4.48 -0.68
C GLU A 24 5.17 -3.93 0.20
N ALA A 25 5.24 -2.63 0.54
CA ALA A 25 4.28 -1.99 1.43
C ALA A 25 2.83 -2.11 0.93
N THR A 26 2.01 -2.75 1.76
CA THR A 26 0.55 -2.85 1.63
C THR A 26 -0.12 -1.54 2.07
N PRO A 27 -1.43 -1.34 1.81
CA PRO A 27 -2.14 -0.17 2.29
C PRO A 27 -2.01 0.05 3.79
N SER A 28 -2.19 -0.97 4.62
CA SER A 28 -1.97 -0.91 6.07
C SER A 28 -0.55 -0.45 6.46
N VAL A 29 0.48 -0.94 5.75
CA VAL A 29 1.86 -0.54 5.99
C VAL A 29 2.11 0.91 5.56
N LEU A 30 1.55 1.33 4.42
CA LEU A 30 1.61 2.73 3.99
C LEU A 30 0.87 3.64 4.96
N TYR A 31 -0.31 3.25 5.44
CA TYR A 31 -1.08 4.01 6.41
C TYR A 31 -0.26 4.31 7.67
N ASN A 32 0.40 3.29 8.24
CA ASN A 32 1.24 3.45 9.43
C ASN A 32 2.41 4.42 9.18
N VAL A 33 3.08 4.30 8.02
CA VAL A 33 4.17 5.23 7.68
C VAL A 33 3.64 6.63 7.38
N GLY A 34 2.50 6.75 6.72
CA GLY A 34 1.88 8.02 6.36
C GLY A 34 1.45 8.80 7.60
N SER A 35 0.80 8.13 8.54
CA SER A 35 0.37 8.71 9.83
C SER A 35 1.52 9.06 10.77
N GLU A 36 2.60 8.27 10.81
CA GLU A 36 3.73 8.53 11.70
C GLU A 36 4.76 9.52 11.12
N LEU A 37 4.98 9.52 9.80
CA LEU A 37 6.06 10.25 9.14
C LEU A 37 5.52 11.37 8.24
N VAL A 38 4.72 11.02 7.23
CA VAL A 38 4.30 11.99 6.20
C VAL A 38 3.39 13.08 6.79
N TYR A 39 2.50 12.72 7.71
CA TYR A 39 1.66 13.66 8.45
C TYR A 39 2.47 14.74 9.18
N ARG A 40 3.57 14.33 9.84
CA ARG A 40 4.42 15.27 10.58
C ARG A 40 5.19 16.20 9.66
N GLU A 41 5.67 15.68 8.53
CA GLU A 41 6.37 16.49 7.52
C GLU A 41 5.41 17.48 6.87
N LEU A 42 4.18 17.04 6.57
CA LEU A 42 3.12 17.87 6.03
C LEU A 42 2.73 18.99 7.00
N ASP A 43 2.46 18.67 8.28
CA ASP A 43 2.14 19.66 9.32
C ASP A 43 3.26 20.72 9.45
N TRP A 44 4.52 20.30 9.36
CA TRP A 44 5.65 21.24 9.35
C TRP A 44 5.63 22.13 8.10
N CYS A 45 5.49 21.55 6.90
CA CYS A 45 5.47 22.31 5.64
C CYS A 45 4.31 23.30 5.57
N GLN A 46 3.12 22.93 6.05
CA GLN A 46 1.96 23.82 6.12
C GLN A 46 2.27 25.05 6.98
N LYS A 47 2.97 24.87 8.11
CA LYS A 47 3.33 25.96 9.03
C LYS A 47 4.47 26.85 8.52
N THR A 48 5.38 26.31 7.72
CA THR A 48 6.61 27.03 7.32
C THR A 48 6.59 27.55 5.89
N LEU A 49 6.01 26.78 4.96
CA LEU A 49 5.96 27.10 3.54
C LEU A 49 4.58 27.61 3.10
N GLY A 50 3.53 27.29 3.87
CA GLY A 50 2.13 27.58 3.53
C GLY A 50 1.47 26.44 2.74
N GLU A 51 0.13 26.47 2.68
CA GLU A 51 -0.69 25.43 2.04
C GLU A 51 -0.53 25.40 0.51
N ASP A 52 -0.44 26.57 -0.12
CA ASP A 52 -0.32 26.70 -1.58
C ASP A 52 1.10 26.39 -2.12
N HIS A 53 2.07 26.13 -1.23
CA HIS A 53 3.41 25.80 -1.66
C HIS A 53 3.45 24.44 -2.35
N ASN A 54 4.15 24.34 -3.49
CA ASN A 54 4.20 23.13 -4.31
C ASN A 54 4.54 21.87 -3.51
N ILE A 55 5.57 21.92 -2.65
CA ILE A 55 5.95 20.80 -1.78
C ILE A 55 4.82 20.41 -0.81
N THR A 56 4.13 21.39 -0.21
CA THR A 56 3.03 21.14 0.73
C THR A 56 1.89 20.43 0.01
N SER A 57 1.49 20.90 -1.17
CA SER A 57 0.44 20.26 -1.98
C SER A 57 0.82 18.84 -2.40
N ASN A 58 2.05 18.59 -2.88
CA ASN A 58 2.49 17.23 -3.24
C ASN A 58 2.59 16.31 -1.98
N LEU A 59 2.88 16.86 -0.80
CA LEU A 59 2.82 16.11 0.47
C LEU A 59 1.38 15.76 0.87
N GLN A 60 0.40 16.61 0.57
CA GLN A 60 -1.03 16.30 0.76
C GLN A 60 -1.44 15.13 -0.15
N ASP A 61 -1.07 15.17 -1.43
CA ASP A 61 -1.32 14.06 -2.36
C ASP A 61 -0.68 12.75 -1.88
N LEU A 62 0.55 12.83 -1.34
CA LEU A 62 1.23 11.66 -0.77
C LEU A 62 0.49 11.14 0.47
N GLN A 63 0.06 12.04 1.35
CA GLN A 63 -0.69 11.68 2.55
C GLN A 63 -2.00 10.98 2.18
N GLU A 64 -2.77 11.55 1.25
CA GLU A 64 -4.02 10.97 0.76
C GLU A 64 -3.80 9.60 0.13
N PHE A 65 -2.80 9.47 -0.75
CA PHE A 65 -2.44 8.18 -1.35
C PHE A 65 -2.10 7.12 -0.31
N MET A 66 -1.32 7.48 0.72
CA MET A 66 -0.88 6.55 1.76
C MET A 66 -1.97 6.21 2.78
N MET A 67 -2.91 7.11 3.04
CA MET A 67 -3.95 6.92 4.05
C MET A 67 -5.21 6.22 3.52
N SER A 68 -5.62 6.49 2.29
CA SER A 68 -6.88 5.96 1.75
C SER A 68 -6.80 5.58 0.28
N GLY A 69 -6.19 6.42 -0.56
CA GLY A 69 -6.26 6.24 -2.02
C GLY A 69 -5.69 4.91 -2.51
N TYR A 70 -4.64 4.40 -1.88
CA TYR A 70 -4.09 3.10 -2.24
C TYR A 70 -4.97 1.91 -1.83
N GLU A 71 -5.62 1.99 -0.66
CA GLU A 71 -6.59 0.98 -0.24
C GLU A 71 -7.79 0.97 -1.17
N GLU A 72 -8.31 2.16 -1.50
CA GLU A 72 -9.44 2.35 -2.40
C GLU A 72 -9.19 1.66 -3.75
N GLN A 73 -8.06 1.93 -4.41
CA GLN A 73 -7.69 1.28 -5.67
C GLN A 73 -7.67 -0.26 -5.57
N LEU A 74 -7.33 -0.81 -4.40
CA LEU A 74 -7.31 -2.26 -4.21
C LEU A 74 -8.74 -2.81 -4.05
N VAL A 75 -9.56 -2.20 -3.18
CA VAL A 75 -10.90 -2.68 -2.84
C VAL A 75 -11.92 -2.46 -3.96
N THR A 76 -11.81 -1.36 -4.73
CA THR A 76 -12.66 -1.09 -5.90
C THR A 76 -12.34 -2.00 -7.08
N GLY A 77 -11.20 -2.70 -7.02
CA GLY A 77 -10.82 -3.63 -8.07
C GLY A 77 -9.97 -3.03 -9.17
N GLU A 78 -9.37 -1.87 -8.98
CA GLU A 78 -8.42 -1.29 -9.95
C GLU A 78 -7.09 -2.05 -9.97
N LEU A 79 -6.61 -2.48 -8.80
CA LEU A 79 -5.37 -3.26 -8.65
C LEU A 79 -5.64 -4.77 -8.70
N TRP A 80 -5.95 -5.32 -9.88
CA TRP A 80 -6.33 -6.73 -10.04
C TRP A 80 -5.47 -7.50 -11.03
N ARG A 81 -4.74 -6.80 -11.90
CA ARG A 81 -3.90 -7.47 -12.91
C ARG A 81 -2.63 -7.97 -12.23
N VAL A 82 -2.00 -8.96 -12.85
CA VAL A 82 -0.71 -9.53 -12.39
C VAL A 82 0.36 -8.47 -12.14
N LYS A 83 0.39 -7.42 -12.98
CA LYS A 83 1.37 -6.33 -12.90
C LYS A 83 1.06 -5.31 -11.79
N ASP A 84 -0.15 -5.30 -11.25
CA ASP A 84 -0.63 -4.32 -10.27
C ASP A 84 -0.14 -4.70 -8.88
N THR A 85 1.18 -4.69 -8.71
CA THR A 85 1.88 -5.01 -7.46
C THR A 85 2.03 -3.76 -6.57
N PRO A 86 2.37 -3.91 -5.28
CA PRO A 86 2.68 -2.76 -4.43
C PRO A 86 3.72 -1.81 -5.01
N LYS A 87 4.77 -2.39 -5.61
CA LYS A 87 5.82 -1.63 -6.28
C LYS A 87 5.27 -0.84 -7.48
N ALA A 88 4.33 -1.42 -8.23
CA ALA A 88 3.71 -0.77 -9.38
C ALA A 88 2.79 0.38 -8.97
N ALA A 89 2.00 0.22 -7.91
CA ALA A 89 1.15 1.28 -7.36
C ALA A 89 1.99 2.48 -6.89
N ILE A 90 3.04 2.25 -6.08
CA ILE A 90 3.94 3.33 -5.63
C ILE A 90 4.67 3.98 -6.83
N ASN A 91 5.09 3.18 -7.82
CA ASN A 91 5.69 3.74 -9.04
C ASN A 91 4.70 4.60 -9.84
N ALA A 92 3.41 4.23 -9.87
CA ALA A 92 2.38 5.00 -10.55
C ALA A 92 2.19 6.35 -9.88
N PHE A 93 2.09 6.36 -8.55
CA PHE A 93 2.09 7.60 -7.77
C PHE A 93 3.31 8.46 -8.11
N MET A 94 4.53 7.93 -7.98
CA MET A 94 5.78 8.67 -8.22
C MET A 94 5.92 9.28 -9.62
N ARG A 95 5.33 8.66 -10.65
CA ARG A 95 5.44 9.17 -12.04
C ARG A 95 4.67 10.48 -12.26
N ASN A 96 3.65 10.74 -11.46
CA ASN A 96 2.81 11.93 -11.58
C ASN A 96 3.35 13.10 -10.74
N GLN A 97 4.45 12.90 -10.03
CA GLN A 97 5.00 13.85 -9.08
C GLN A 97 6.16 14.65 -9.69
N SER A 98 6.34 15.88 -9.23
CA SER A 98 7.44 16.74 -9.68
C SER A 98 8.81 16.22 -9.22
N GLU A 99 9.87 16.46 -10.02
CA GLU A 99 11.23 16.08 -9.64
C GLU A 99 11.71 16.84 -8.39
N GLU A 100 11.27 18.09 -8.25
CA GLU A 100 11.49 18.92 -7.07
C GLU A 100 10.97 18.22 -5.80
N PHE A 101 9.70 17.81 -5.80
CA PHE A 101 9.10 17.08 -4.69
C PHE A 101 9.81 15.76 -4.39
N LEU A 102 10.14 14.97 -5.41
CA LEU A 102 10.83 13.70 -5.20
C LEU A 102 12.23 13.88 -4.59
N LYS A 103 12.91 15.00 -4.86
CA LYS A 103 14.21 15.34 -4.28
C LYS A 103 14.11 16.09 -2.95
N TYR A 104 12.91 16.46 -2.51
CA TYR A 104 12.69 17.18 -1.26
C TYR A 104 13.26 16.39 -0.07
N PRO A 105 14.16 17.00 0.73
CA PRO A 105 14.69 16.37 1.92
C PRO A 105 13.67 16.39 3.05
N VAL A 106 13.39 15.23 3.62
CA VAL A 106 12.49 15.11 4.77
C VAL A 106 13.18 15.70 6.00
N GLY A 107 12.50 16.58 6.73
CA GLY A 107 13.03 17.25 7.93
C GLY A 107 13.17 16.34 9.16
N ILE A 108 12.53 15.17 9.15
CA ILE A 108 12.61 14.16 10.20
C ILE A 108 14.00 13.49 10.21
N LEU A 109 14.55 13.25 11.41
CA LEU A 109 15.88 12.65 11.57
C LEU A 109 15.99 11.28 10.86
N SER A 110 17.12 11.05 10.19
CA SER A 110 17.32 9.84 9.40
C SER A 110 17.25 8.55 10.22
N GLU A 111 17.66 8.57 11.50
CA GLU A 111 17.50 7.39 12.36
C GLU A 111 16.04 7.11 12.68
N GLN A 112 15.22 8.14 12.89
CA GLN A 112 13.79 7.99 13.13
C GLN A 112 13.09 7.42 11.90
N ILE A 113 13.38 7.96 10.70
CA ILE A 113 12.85 7.44 9.44
C ILE A 113 13.24 5.97 9.25
N HIS A 114 14.52 5.65 9.49
CA HIS A 114 14.99 4.27 9.38
C HIS A 114 14.29 3.33 10.38
N GLY A 115 14.06 3.77 11.62
CA GLY A 115 13.33 3.00 12.63
C GLY A 115 11.88 2.74 12.23
N ILE A 116 11.18 3.75 11.70
CA ILE A 116 9.81 3.60 11.17
C ILE A 116 9.79 2.58 10.03
N LEU A 117 10.74 2.67 9.08
CA LEU A 117 10.84 1.72 7.98
C LEU A 117 11.15 0.30 8.43
N GLN A 118 11.95 0.12 9.49
CA GLN A 118 12.21 -1.20 10.08
C GLN A 118 10.93 -1.80 10.68
N LYS A 119 10.19 -1.02 11.48
CA LYS A 119 8.89 -1.43 12.02
C LYS A 119 7.90 -1.78 10.91
N ALA A 120 7.85 -0.97 9.85
CA ALA A 120 7.02 -1.23 8.68
C ALA A 120 7.40 -2.56 7.98
N ALA A 121 8.69 -2.84 7.83
CA ALA A 121 9.17 -4.10 7.26
C ALA A 121 8.81 -5.32 8.13
N GLU A 122 8.90 -5.18 9.46
CA GLU A 122 8.50 -6.21 10.41
C GLU A 122 6.99 -6.45 10.38
N SER A 123 6.19 -5.40 10.44
CA SER A 123 4.74 -5.45 10.32
C SER A 123 4.33 -6.18 9.03
N ARG A 124 4.93 -5.80 7.90
CA ARG A 124 4.68 -6.45 6.61
C ARG A 124 4.99 -7.96 6.62
N LYS A 125 6.06 -8.37 7.30
CA LYS A 125 6.41 -9.79 7.46
C LYS A 125 5.35 -10.53 8.29
N HIS A 126 4.85 -9.90 9.35
CA HIS A 126 3.78 -10.44 10.19
C HIS A 126 2.46 -10.55 9.40
N GLU A 127 2.05 -9.51 8.69
CA GLU A 127 0.88 -9.51 7.80
C GLU A 127 0.95 -10.67 6.80
N LYS A 128 2.08 -10.82 6.09
CA LYS A 128 2.26 -11.90 5.10
C LYS A 128 2.08 -13.29 5.72
N LYS A 129 2.45 -13.48 6.99
CA LYS A 129 2.23 -14.73 7.73
C LYS A 129 0.75 -14.94 8.05
N GLN A 130 0.04 -13.89 8.47
CA GLN A 130 -1.39 -13.99 8.80
C GLN A 130 -2.25 -14.21 7.55
N TYR A 131 -2.03 -13.44 6.48
CA TYR A 131 -2.79 -13.61 5.24
C TYR A 131 -2.57 -14.98 4.60
N ARG A 132 -1.40 -15.62 4.74
CA ARG A 132 -1.20 -17.01 4.31
C ARG A 132 -2.11 -18.01 5.02
N LYS A 133 -2.43 -17.78 6.29
CA LYS A 133 -3.41 -18.61 7.01
C LYS A 133 -4.82 -18.31 6.49
N MET A 134 -5.13 -17.03 6.29
CA MET A 134 -6.42 -16.60 5.76
C MET A 134 -6.71 -17.17 4.37
N VAL A 135 -5.72 -17.23 3.47
CA VAL A 135 -5.84 -17.91 2.15
C VAL A 135 -6.35 -19.35 2.30
N LYS A 136 -5.85 -20.11 3.30
CA LYS A 136 -6.30 -21.49 3.52
C LYS A 136 -7.75 -21.55 3.99
N ASN A 137 -8.17 -20.62 4.85
CA ASN A 137 -9.53 -20.58 5.38
C ASN A 137 -10.53 -20.16 4.29
N VAL A 138 -10.21 -19.11 3.53
CA VAL A 138 -11.06 -18.67 2.41
C VAL A 138 -11.20 -19.76 1.35
N ARG A 139 -10.13 -20.51 1.05
CA ARG A 139 -10.21 -21.67 0.15
C ARG A 139 -11.09 -22.81 0.69
N LYS A 140 -11.29 -22.93 2.00
CA LYS A 140 -12.25 -23.87 2.57
C LYS A 140 -13.67 -23.34 2.43
N GLU A 141 -13.89 -22.07 2.80
CA GLU A 141 -15.17 -21.38 2.60
C GLU A 141 -15.66 -21.50 1.13
N ILE A 142 -14.78 -21.29 0.16
CA ILE A 142 -15.09 -21.44 -1.28
C ILE A 142 -15.45 -22.89 -1.65
N LYS A 143 -14.92 -23.91 -0.97
CA LYS A 143 -15.30 -25.29 -1.27
C LYS A 143 -16.74 -25.56 -0.87
N ASP A 144 -17.18 -24.95 0.23
CA ASP A 144 -18.51 -25.08 0.78
C ASP A 144 -19.52 -24.22 0.01
N ASP A 145 -19.09 -23.06 -0.48
CA ASP A 145 -19.90 -22.12 -1.26
C ASP A 145 -19.10 -21.56 -2.46
N LYS A 146 -19.14 -22.30 -3.58
CA LYS A 146 -18.30 -22.03 -4.77
C LYS A 146 -18.78 -20.86 -5.61
N ASP A 147 -20.07 -20.54 -5.55
CA ASP A 147 -20.70 -19.54 -6.41
C ASP A 147 -20.76 -18.16 -5.74
N ASN A 148 -20.24 -18.06 -4.52
CA ASN A 148 -20.16 -16.82 -3.76
C ASN A 148 -19.03 -15.92 -4.25
N SER A 149 -19.42 -14.93 -5.05
CA SER A 149 -18.53 -13.95 -5.65
C SER A 149 -17.70 -13.15 -4.63
N ASN A 150 -18.24 -12.90 -3.43
CA ASN A 150 -17.54 -12.22 -2.34
C ASN A 150 -16.39 -13.05 -1.77
N LEU A 151 -16.54 -14.38 -1.67
CA LEU A 151 -15.45 -15.26 -1.24
C LEU A 151 -14.28 -15.26 -2.23
N TRP A 152 -14.58 -15.21 -3.53
CA TRP A 152 -13.56 -15.09 -4.58
C TRP A 152 -12.85 -13.73 -4.55
N ASN A 153 -13.57 -12.63 -4.31
CA ASN A 153 -12.93 -11.32 -4.14
C ASN A 153 -12.09 -11.25 -2.85
N LYS A 154 -12.58 -11.81 -1.74
CA LYS A 154 -11.80 -11.98 -0.50
C LYS A 154 -10.53 -12.79 -0.77
N LEU A 155 -10.63 -13.90 -1.51
CA LEU A 155 -9.49 -14.72 -1.91
C LEU A 155 -8.47 -13.92 -2.72
N ARG A 156 -8.93 -13.15 -3.71
CA ARG A 156 -8.08 -12.25 -4.50
C ARG A 156 -7.27 -11.32 -3.59
N LEU A 157 -7.91 -10.63 -2.64
CA LEU A 157 -7.26 -9.65 -1.78
C LEU A 157 -6.18 -10.30 -0.91
N VAL A 158 -6.48 -11.44 -0.26
CA VAL A 158 -5.48 -12.14 0.57
C VAL A 158 -4.35 -12.76 -0.25
N LEU A 159 -4.62 -13.18 -1.50
CA LEU A 159 -3.58 -13.62 -2.43
C LEU A 159 -2.69 -12.45 -2.85
N TRP A 160 -3.28 -11.29 -3.10
CA TRP A 160 -2.55 -10.07 -3.42
C TRP A 160 -1.61 -9.66 -2.27
N PHE A 161 -2.12 -9.63 -1.03
CA PHE A 161 -1.32 -9.36 0.17
C PHE A 161 -0.23 -10.40 0.46
N THR A 162 -0.30 -11.58 -0.14
CA THR A 162 0.76 -12.60 -0.02
C THR A 162 1.73 -12.62 -1.19
N GLY A 163 1.55 -11.74 -2.17
CA GLY A 163 2.39 -11.64 -3.38
C GLY A 163 2.05 -12.68 -4.45
N LYS A 164 0.88 -13.32 -4.37
CA LYS A 164 0.40 -14.32 -5.32
C LYS A 164 -0.45 -13.67 -6.41
N TYR A 165 0.14 -12.72 -7.14
CA TYR A 165 -0.59 -11.84 -8.06
C TYR A 165 -1.27 -12.58 -9.22
N ASN A 166 -0.69 -13.67 -9.73
CA ASN A 166 -1.33 -14.51 -10.75
C ASN A 166 -2.63 -15.13 -10.21
N GLU A 167 -2.54 -15.84 -9.08
CA GLU A 167 -3.71 -16.49 -8.47
C GLU A 167 -4.74 -15.45 -8.00
N SER A 168 -4.28 -14.28 -7.54
CA SER A 168 -5.14 -13.16 -7.19
C SER A 168 -5.93 -12.67 -8.40
N SER A 169 -5.27 -12.47 -9.55
CA SER A 169 -5.90 -12.01 -10.78
C SER A 169 -6.97 -13.00 -11.28
N GLU A 170 -6.66 -14.30 -11.24
CA GLU A 170 -7.64 -15.33 -11.59
C GLU A 170 -8.84 -15.35 -10.62
N ALA A 171 -8.59 -15.24 -9.31
CA ALA A 171 -9.67 -15.17 -8.33
C ALA A 171 -10.59 -13.95 -8.56
N PHE A 172 -10.04 -12.81 -8.99
CA PHE A 172 -10.86 -11.65 -9.34
C PHE A 172 -11.72 -11.86 -10.58
N LYS A 173 -11.18 -12.51 -11.62
CA LYS A 173 -11.94 -12.85 -12.82
C LYS A 173 -13.11 -13.77 -12.46
N THR A 174 -12.87 -14.78 -11.61
CA THR A 174 -13.94 -15.65 -11.10
C THR A 174 -14.97 -14.86 -10.31
N ALA A 175 -14.55 -13.96 -9.41
CA ALA A 175 -15.47 -13.11 -8.66
C ALA A 175 -16.36 -12.27 -9.61
N LYS A 176 -15.77 -11.67 -10.65
CA LYS A 176 -16.50 -10.90 -11.67
C LYS A 176 -17.47 -11.76 -12.47
N GLN A 177 -17.08 -12.99 -12.85
CA GLN A 177 -17.97 -13.94 -13.54
C GLN A 177 -19.18 -14.34 -12.68
N LEU A 178 -18.99 -14.43 -11.37
CA LEU A 178 -20.04 -14.72 -10.40
C LEU A 178 -20.84 -13.47 -9.96
N GLY A 179 -20.65 -12.32 -10.62
CA GLY A 179 -21.45 -11.12 -10.39
C GLY A 179 -20.91 -10.17 -9.32
N TRP A 180 -19.63 -10.26 -8.93
CA TRP A 180 -19.06 -9.29 -8.00
C TRP A 180 -19.01 -7.87 -8.59
N THR A 181 -19.57 -6.92 -7.85
CA THR A 181 -19.53 -5.48 -8.10
C THR A 181 -18.98 -4.75 -6.88
N VAL A 182 -18.57 -3.49 -7.05
CA VAL A 182 -18.06 -2.69 -5.92
C VAL A 182 -19.20 -2.45 -4.93
N GLU A 183 -20.40 -2.23 -5.44
CA GLU A 183 -21.63 -2.00 -4.68
C GLU A 183 -22.09 -3.24 -3.92
N SER A 184 -21.84 -4.44 -4.46
CA SER A 184 -22.13 -5.71 -3.76
C SER A 184 -21.04 -6.12 -2.77
N SER A 185 -19.93 -5.38 -2.70
CA SER A 185 -18.80 -5.71 -1.84
C SER A 185 -19.18 -5.47 -0.38
N THR A 186 -19.26 -6.54 0.40
CA THR A 186 -19.49 -6.48 1.86
C THR A 186 -18.19 -6.33 2.66
N LEU A 187 -17.06 -6.09 2.00
CA LEU A 187 -15.76 -5.93 2.65
C LEU A 187 -15.72 -4.61 3.41
N VAL A 188 -16.14 -4.65 4.67
CA VAL A 188 -15.77 -3.69 5.70
C VAL A 188 -14.33 -4.02 6.10
N ALA A 189 -13.38 -3.15 5.76
CA ALA A 189 -11.96 -3.10 6.17
C ALA A 189 -11.26 -4.45 6.44
N ILE A 190 -10.27 -4.82 5.61
CA ILE A 190 -9.39 -5.98 5.84
C ILE A 190 -8.28 -5.63 6.83
#